data_AF-A0A7Y2UKT8-F1
#
_entry.id   AF-A0A7Y2UKT8-F1
#
_cell.length_a   1.000
_cell.length_b   1.000
_cell.length_c   1.000
_cell.angle_alpha   90.00
_cell.angle_beta   90.00
_cell.angle_gamma   90.00
#
_symmetry.space_group_name_H-M   'P 1'
#
loop_
_entity.id
_entity.type
_entity.pdbx_description
1 polymer ?
#
loop_
_entity_poly.entity_id
_entity_poly.type
_entity_poly.pdbx_seq_one_letter_code
_entity_poly.pdbx_strand_id
1 'polypeptide(L)' 'MKGSPLFALARSKAKQLDIDSKNKKMTELIHAVQLKEGHQDCFRKLETCGEMDCCWQLSCGAKMKSD' A
#
# COMPACT_ATOMS: atom_id res chain seq x y z
N MET A 1 8.67 21.17 -2.51
CA MET A 1 8.38 20.00 -1.65
C MET A 1 7.34 19.13 -2.35
N LYS A 2 7.74 18.06 -3.04
CA LYS A 2 6.78 17.13 -3.69
C LYS A 2 6.85 15.81 -2.94
N GLY A 3 5.90 15.57 -2.04
CA GLY A 3 5.75 14.27 -1.39
C GLY A 3 5.51 13.20 -2.45
N SER A 4 6.11 12.03 -2.28
CA SER A 4 5.95 10.91 -3.22
C SER A 4 4.46 10.60 -3.41
N PRO A 5 3.95 10.46 -4.66
CA PRO A 5 2.52 10.23 -4.94
C PRO A 5 1.95 9.02 -4.19
N LEU A 6 2.81 8.04 -3.88
CA LEU A 6 2.49 6.89 -3.04
C LEU A 6 1.99 7.28 -1.64
N PHE A 7 2.63 8.24 -0.99
CA PHE A 7 2.28 8.63 0.38
C PHE A 7 0.95 9.38 0.42
N ALA A 8 0.67 10.17 -0.63
CA ALA A 8 -0.63 10.82 -0.80
C ALA A 8 -1.74 9.80 -0.99
N LEU A 9 -1.52 8.76 -1.81
CA LEU A 9 -2.46 7.66 -2.00
C LEU A 9 -2.71 6.88 -0.70
N ALA A 10 -1.64 6.53 0.03
CA ALA A 10 -1.73 5.84 1.33
C ALA A 10 -2.56 6.62 2.35
N ARG A 11 -2.33 7.93 2.47
CA ARG A 11 -3.15 8.78 3.36
C ARG A 11 -4.59 8.91 2.89
N SER A 12 -4.83 9.02 1.58
CA SER A 12 -6.18 9.11 1.03
C SER A 12 -7.00 7.85 1.34
N LYS A 13 -6.44 6.67 1.05
CA LYS A 13 -7.07 5.39 1.39
C LYS A 13 -7.23 5.20 2.90
N ALA A 14 -6.20 5.53 3.68
CA ALA A 14 -6.28 5.46 5.14
C ALA A 14 -7.41 6.34 5.70
N LYS A 15 -7.59 7.55 5.17
CA LYS A 15 -8.69 8.44 5.57
C LYS A 15 -10.07 7.87 5.20
N GLN A 16 -10.21 7.22 4.05
CA GLN A 16 -11.47 6.58 3.65
C GLN A 16 -11.83 5.37 4.55
N LEU A 17 -10.80 4.71 5.08
CA LEU A 17 -10.90 3.51 5.90
C LEU A 17 -10.83 3.79 7.42
N ASP A 18 -10.83 5.07 7.81
CA ASP A 18 -10.71 5.54 9.19
C ASP A 18 -9.44 5.04 9.92
N ILE A 19 -8.32 4.98 9.19
CA ILE A 19 -7.00 4.57 9.72
C ILE A 19 -6.19 5.80 10.10
N ASP A 20 -5.71 5.82 11.35
CA ASP A 20 -4.86 6.92 11.84
C ASP A 20 -3.47 6.92 11.16
N SER A 21 -3.16 8.04 10.51
CA SER A 21 -1.94 8.27 9.73
C SER A 21 -0.93 9.21 10.42
N LYS A 22 -1.24 9.76 11.61
CA LYS A 22 -0.47 10.85 12.24
C LYS A 22 0.97 10.47 12.60
N ASN A 23 1.24 9.21 12.93
CA ASN A 23 2.57 8.75 13.34
C ASN A 23 3.05 7.48 12.61
N LYS A 24 2.34 7.06 11.56
CA LYS A 24 2.70 5.84 10.81
C LYS A 24 3.65 6.16 9.66
N LYS A 25 4.66 5.32 9.49
CA LYS A 25 5.50 5.31 8.29
C LYS A 25 4.64 4.92 7.08
N MET A 26 5.09 5.28 5.87
CA MET A 26 4.38 4.93 4.63
C MET A 26 4.06 3.44 4.53
N THR A 27 5.05 2.58 4.82
CA THR A 27 4.89 1.12 4.82
C THR A 27 3.79 0.67 5.78
N GLU A 28 3.82 1.15 7.03
CA GLU A 28 2.83 0.83 8.07
C GLU A 28 1.42 1.29 7.69
N LEU A 29 1.31 2.44 7.03
CA LEU A 29 0.05 2.98 6.52
C LEU A 29 -0.52 2.09 5.42
N ILE A 30 0.31 1.68 4.47
CA ILE A 30 -0.10 0.80 3.38
C ILE A 30 -0.49 -0.57 3.93
N HIS A 31 0.29 -1.13 4.85
CA HIS A 31 -0.06 -2.39 5.53
C HIS A 31 -1.41 -2.32 6.24
N ALA A 32 -1.65 -1.24 6.98
CA ALA A 32 -2.94 -1.05 7.64
C ALA A 32 -4.09 -0.94 6.62
N VAL A 33 -3.89 -0.22 5.51
CA VAL A 33 -4.87 -0.13 4.43
C VAL A 33 -5.14 -1.51 3.81
N GLN A 34 -4.11 -2.26 3.45
CA GLN A 34 -4.23 -3.60 2.88
C GLN A 34 -5.04 -4.54 3.79
N LEU A 35 -4.69 -4.59 5.08
CA LEU A 35 -5.40 -5.42 6.07
C LEU A 35 -6.86 -4.98 6.23
N LYS A 36 -7.12 -3.67 6.19
CA LYS A 36 -8.48 -3.12 6.35
C LYS A 36 -9.35 -3.35 5.10
N GLU A 37 -8.74 -3.39 3.92
CA GLU A 37 -9.37 -3.81 2.67
C GLU A 37 -9.62 -5.33 2.62
N GLY A 38 -9.09 -6.11 3.58
CA GLY A 38 -9.20 -7.57 3.63
C GLY A 38 -8.10 -8.31 2.88
N HIS A 39 -7.07 -7.60 2.43
CA HIS A 39 -5.89 -8.15 1.77
C HIS A 39 -4.76 -8.43 2.76
N GLN A 40 -3.74 -9.17 2.33
CA GLN A 40 -2.50 -9.33 3.09
C GLN A 40 -1.61 -8.09 2.97
N ASP A 41 -0.85 -7.80 4.02
CA ASP A 41 0.11 -6.71 4.11
C ASP A 41 1.41 -6.99 3.33
N CYS A 42 1.27 -7.27 2.03
CA CYS A 42 2.36 -7.71 1.17
C CYS A 42 3.32 -6.59 0.73
N PHE A 43 2.97 -5.31 0.95
CA PHE A 43 3.76 -4.18 0.48
C PHE A 43 5.21 -4.22 1.02
N ARG A 44 6.19 -4.36 0.12
CA ARG A 44 7.62 -4.55 0.44
C ARG A 44 7.97 -5.79 1.28
N LYS A 45 7.03 -6.72 1.46
CA LYS A 45 7.28 -8.02 2.11
C LYS A 45 7.45 -9.15 1.11
N LEU A 46 6.73 -9.07 -0.01
CA LEU A 46 6.78 -10.07 -1.06
C LEU A 46 7.61 -9.58 -2.25
N GLU A 47 8.39 -10.49 -2.82
CA GLU A 47 9.11 -10.26 -4.08
C GLU A 47 8.18 -10.34 -5.29
N THR A 48 7.04 -11.01 -5.15
CA THR A 48 6.03 -11.15 -6.21
C THR A 48 4.65 -10.74 -5.74
N CYS A 49 3.93 -9.99 -6.58
CA CYS A 49 2.54 -9.61 -6.36
C CYS A 49 1.67 -10.35 -7.39
N GLY A 50 0.70 -11.12 -6.91
CA GLY A 50 -0.29 -11.80 -7.75
C GLY A 50 -1.62 -11.07 -7.84
N GLU A 51 -1.77 -9.96 -7.12
CA GLU A 51 -3.00 -9.15 -7.16
C GLU A 51 -2.94 -8.22 -8.37
N MET A 52 -3.84 -8.41 -9.33
CA MET A 52 -3.86 -7.66 -10.60
C MET A 52 -4.33 -6.23 -10.42
N ASP A 53 -5.22 -5.96 -9.45
CA ASP A 53 -5.76 -4.62 -9.18
C ASP A 53 -5.05 -3.96 -7.97
N CYS A 54 -3.80 -4.32 -7.73
CA CYS A 54 -3.07 -3.79 -6.59
C CYS A 54 -2.60 -2.35 -6.87
N CYS A 55 -3.24 -1.38 -6.21
CA CYS A 55 -2.94 0.05 -6.32
C CYS A 55 -1.50 0.42 -5.91
N TRP A 56 -0.76 -0.50 -5.30
CA TRP A 56 0.60 -0.32 -4.78
C TRP A 56 1.69 -0.90 -5.69
N GLN A 57 1.34 -1.60 -6.77
CA GLN A 57 2.30 -2.30 -7.65
C GLN A 57 3.43 -1.40 -8.13
N LEU A 58 3.09 -0.17 -8.55
CA LEU A 58 4.04 0.83 -9.04
C LEU A 58 5.07 1.28 -8.01
N SER A 59 4.87 0.98 -6.72
CA SER A 59 5.76 1.44 -5.64
C SER A 59 6.18 0.35 -4.66
N CYS A 60 5.57 -0.84 -4.70
CA CYS A 60 5.90 -1.95 -3.83
C CYS A 60 7.21 -2.66 -4.23
N GLY A 61 7.62 -2.52 -5.50
CA GLY A 61 8.85 -3.14 -6.04
C GLY A 61 8.74 -4.64 -6.31
N ALA A 62 7.58 -5.25 -6.10
CA ALA A 62 7.34 -6.66 -6.39
C ALA A 62 7.19 -6.89 -7.91
N LYS A 63 7.72 -8.01 -8.39
CA LYS A 63 7.50 -8.48 -9.76
C LYS A 63 6.07 -9.00 -9.88
N MET A 64 5.32 -8.56 -10.89
CA MET A 64 4.04 -9.20 -11.19
C MET A 64 4.29 -10.63 -11.65
N LYS A 65 3.57 -11.60 -11.09
CA LYS A 65 3.45 -12.91 -11.74
C LYS A 65 2.40 -12.79 -12.83
N SER A 66 2.83 -12.63 -14.08
CA SER A 66 2.03 -13.12 -15.21
C SER A 66 2.21 -14.63 -15.22
N ASP A 67 1.13 -15.35 -14.94
CA ASP A 67 1.01 -16.77 -15.33
C ASP A 67 0.69 -16.83 -16.83
#